data_AF-A0A1Q7ZGK4-F1
#
_entry.id   AF-A0A1Q7ZGK4-F1
#
_cell.length_a   1.000
_cell.length_b   1.000
_cell.length_c   1.000
_cell.angle_alpha   90.00
_cell.angle_beta   90.00
_cell.angle_gamma   90.00
#
_symmetry.space_group_name_H-M   'P 1'
#
loop_
_entity.id
_entity.type
_entity.pdbx_description
1 polymer ?
#
loop_
_entity_poly.entity_id
_entity_poly.type
_entity_poly.pdbx_seq_one_letter_code
_entity_poly.pdbx_strand_id
1 'polypeptide(L)'
;MDGRARSDVGERGRLARLRERFLGRRRSYVVDAAYQLRSAIIAVLGMASLLVFAAALFHLLSQENARLLARRAPVPAGGFAALHSVLYLLAVGLFFVAAVFAIEIVETHKTAGVIHKITRGLRELQAGRWAARVTLRRHDNFKEMEEAFNAATRALRDQLDDDLRGLQGIEGQVRLLAREFEAGNPEGALVMLRQVAAELQGLRERKRNLLESAPSIASERKEG
;
A
#
# COMPACT_ATOMS: atom_id res chain seq x y z
N MET A 1 49.97 27.01 29.30
CA MET A 1 50.11 26.58 27.88
C MET A 1 49.11 25.46 27.66
N ASP A 2 47.91 25.85 27.26
CA ASP A 2 46.75 24.99 26.99
C ASP A 2 46.84 24.38 25.60
N GLY A 3 46.63 23.08 25.48
CA GLY A 3 46.48 22.45 24.17
C GLY A 3 46.51 20.93 24.23
N ARG A 4 45.38 20.31 24.60
CA ARG A 4 45.02 18.90 24.26
C ARG A 4 43.67 18.53 24.91
N ALA A 5 42.56 19.07 24.42
CA ALA A 5 41.23 18.63 24.88
C ALA A 5 40.09 18.93 23.89
N ARG A 6 40.32 18.87 22.56
CA ARG A 6 39.28 19.25 21.58
C ARG A 6 39.01 18.30 20.40
N SER A 7 39.67 17.16 20.27
CA SER A 7 39.49 16.30 19.08
C SER A 7 38.56 15.09 19.24
N ASP A 8 38.23 14.63 20.45
CA ASP A 8 37.58 13.30 20.60
C ASP A 8 36.02 13.32 20.61
N VAL A 9 35.41 14.51 20.68
CA VAL A 9 33.93 14.65 20.73
C VAL A 9 33.31 14.67 19.32
N GLY A 10 34.08 15.03 18.29
CA GLY A 10 33.59 15.17 16.91
C GLY A 10 33.43 13.85 16.15
N GLU A 11 34.24 12.85 16.43
CA GLU A 11 34.25 11.59 15.66
C GLU A 11 33.16 10.61 16.11
N ARG A 12 32.87 10.52 17.42
CA ARG A 12 31.79 9.67 17.95
C ARG A 12 30.41 10.09 17.43
N GLY A 13 30.19 11.39 17.25
CA GLY A 13 28.95 11.94 16.66
C GLY A 13 28.86 11.79 15.14
N ARG A 14 29.97 11.58 14.42
CA ARG A 14 29.95 11.31 12.97
C ARG A 14 29.70 9.84 12.66
N LEU A 15 30.28 8.94 13.45
CA LEU A 15 30.05 7.50 13.32
C LEU A 15 28.62 7.12 13.73
N ALA A 16 28.05 7.75 14.76
CA ALA A 16 26.64 7.55 15.13
C ALA A 16 25.68 8.00 14.00
N ARG A 17 25.94 9.16 13.38
CA ARG A 17 25.13 9.68 12.26
C ARG A 17 25.27 8.88 10.96
N LEU A 18 26.44 8.30 10.70
CA LEU A 18 26.64 7.37 9.58
C LEU A 18 25.92 6.03 9.82
N ARG A 19 25.93 5.54 11.06
CA ARG A 19 25.26 4.31 11.45
C ARG A 19 23.73 4.44 11.39
N GLU A 20 23.18 5.61 11.74
CA GLU A 20 21.75 5.91 11.54
C GLU A 20 21.35 6.04 10.05
N ARG A 21 22.20 6.63 9.20
CA ARG A 21 21.94 6.69 7.75
C ARG A 21 21.97 5.33 7.05
N PHE A 22 22.79 4.39 7.53
CA PHE A 22 22.90 3.05 6.92
C PHE A 22 22.00 1.98 7.55
N LEU A 23 21.57 2.11 8.81
CA LEU A 23 20.79 1.08 9.53
C LEU A 23 19.42 1.55 10.06
N GLY A 24 18.98 2.77 9.72
CA GLY A 24 17.87 3.45 10.42
C GLY A 24 16.59 3.73 9.61
N ARG A 25 16.20 2.89 8.64
CA ARG A 25 14.83 2.96 8.09
C ARG A 25 14.23 1.56 8.15
N ARG A 26 13.31 1.34 9.09
CA ARG A 26 12.51 0.11 9.19
C ARG A 26 11.80 -0.10 7.85
N ARG A 27 12.46 -0.80 6.94
CA ARG A 27 11.86 -1.32 5.71
C ARG A 27 11.10 -2.56 6.12
N SER A 28 9.84 -2.37 6.52
CA SER A 28 8.87 -3.45 6.42
C SER A 28 8.70 -3.73 4.93
N TYR A 29 9.57 -4.59 4.39
CA TYR A 29 9.49 -5.03 2.99
C TYR A 29 8.31 -5.98 2.75
N VAL A 30 7.62 -6.31 3.84
CA VAL A 30 6.44 -7.15 3.91
C VAL A 30 5.26 -6.22 4.20
N VAL A 31 4.59 -5.78 3.14
CA VAL A 31 3.34 -5.00 3.24
C VAL A 31 2.19 -5.95 3.60
N ASP A 32 2.18 -7.14 2.99
CA ASP A 32 1.31 -8.26 3.36
C ASP A 32 2.09 -9.58 3.15
N ALA A 33 2.50 -10.21 4.26
CA ALA A 33 3.28 -11.45 4.24
C ALA A 33 2.53 -12.58 3.57
N ALA A 34 1.20 -12.61 3.73
CA ALA A 34 0.37 -13.67 3.20
C ALA A 34 0.22 -13.54 1.68
N TYR A 35 0.06 -12.32 1.16
CA TYR A 35 -0.01 -12.08 -0.28
C TYR A 35 1.33 -12.34 -0.98
N GLN A 36 2.44 -11.84 -0.42
CA GLN A 36 3.77 -12.05 -0.98
C GLN A 36 4.15 -13.53 -0.96
N LEU A 37 3.88 -14.24 0.13
CA LEU A 37 4.17 -15.67 0.23
C LEU A 37 3.31 -16.50 -0.73
N ARG A 38 2.01 -16.20 -0.87
CA ARG A 38 1.13 -16.88 -1.83
C ARG A 38 1.61 -16.68 -3.27
N SER A 39 1.91 -15.44 -3.64
CA SER A 39 2.38 -15.11 -4.99
C SER A 39 3.74 -15.75 -5.28
N ALA A 40 4.66 -15.71 -4.31
CA ALA A 40 5.98 -16.34 -4.43
C ALA A 40 5.88 -17.87 -4.55
N ILE A 41 5.01 -18.53 -3.75
CA ILE A 41 4.79 -19.97 -3.85
C ILE A 41 4.24 -20.35 -5.22
N ILE A 42 3.25 -19.61 -5.75
CA ILE A 42 2.70 -19.87 -7.08
C ILE A 42 3.78 -19.73 -8.16
N ALA A 43 4.59 -18.68 -8.10
CA ALA A 43 5.68 -18.45 -9.05
C ALA A 43 6.76 -19.53 -8.97
N VAL A 44 7.17 -19.91 -7.75
CA VAL A 44 8.19 -20.97 -7.53
C VAL A 44 7.67 -22.33 -7.99
N LEU A 45 6.42 -22.69 -7.68
CA LEU A 45 5.81 -23.93 -8.16
C LEU A 45 5.67 -23.94 -9.68
N GLY A 46 5.27 -22.82 -10.28
CA GLY A 46 5.24 -22.64 -11.73
C GLY A 46 6.61 -22.88 -12.35
N MET A 47 7.65 -22.23 -11.83
CA MET A 47 9.02 -22.38 -12.32
C MET A 47 9.58 -23.80 -12.13
N ALA A 48 9.38 -24.38 -10.94
CA ALA A 48 9.81 -25.75 -10.64
C ALA A 48 9.14 -26.77 -11.57
N SER A 49 7.84 -26.59 -11.85
CA SER A 49 7.13 -27.45 -12.80
C SER A 49 7.73 -27.37 -14.20
N LEU A 50 8.09 -26.18 -14.67
CA LEU A 50 8.64 -25.94 -16.00
C LEU A 50 10.00 -26.64 -16.13
N LEU A 51 10.81 -26.58 -15.08
CA LEU A 51 12.10 -27.26 -15.02
C LEU A 51 11.96 -28.79 -15.01
N VAL A 52 11.04 -29.34 -14.20
CA VAL A 52 10.75 -30.78 -14.17
C VAL A 52 10.24 -31.25 -15.54
N PHE A 53 9.35 -30.46 -16.15
CA PHE A 53 8.79 -30.74 -17.46
C PHE A 53 9.87 -30.75 -18.55
N ALA A 54 10.73 -29.73 -18.58
CA ALA A 54 11.85 -29.65 -19.51
C ALA A 54 12.84 -30.81 -19.32
N ALA A 55 13.15 -31.18 -18.08
CA ALA A 55 14.02 -32.31 -17.76
C ALA A 55 13.42 -33.64 -18.22
N ALA A 56 12.11 -33.85 -18.01
CA ALA A 56 11.42 -35.05 -18.45
C ALA A 56 11.39 -35.18 -19.97
N LEU A 57 11.09 -34.09 -20.69
CA LEU A 57 11.17 -34.07 -22.16
C LEU A 57 12.58 -34.35 -22.67
N PHE A 58 13.59 -33.70 -22.09
CA PHE A 58 14.99 -33.90 -22.48
C PHE A 58 15.43 -35.35 -22.28
N HIS A 59 15.04 -35.95 -21.15
CA HIS A 59 15.35 -37.35 -20.87
C HIS A 59 14.66 -38.30 -21.86
N LEU A 60 13.39 -38.06 -22.21
CA LEU A 60 12.68 -38.86 -23.21
C LEU A 60 13.33 -38.76 -24.59
N LEU A 61 13.60 -37.54 -25.06
CA LEU A 61 14.29 -37.31 -26.35
C LEU A 61 15.67 -37.97 -26.36
N SER A 62 16.41 -37.87 -25.26
CA SER A 62 17.74 -38.46 -25.13
C SER A 62 17.68 -40.00 -25.22
N GLN A 63 16.70 -40.63 -24.57
CA GLN A 63 16.50 -42.08 -24.67
C GLN A 63 16.09 -42.51 -26.08
N GLU A 64 15.23 -41.76 -26.76
CA GLU A 64 14.85 -42.04 -28.14
C GLU A 64 16.04 -41.92 -29.10
N ASN A 65 16.79 -40.82 -29.00
CA ASN A 65 17.98 -40.60 -29.82
C ASN A 65 19.05 -41.68 -29.57
N ALA A 66 19.28 -42.07 -28.33
CA ALA A 66 20.21 -43.15 -27.99
C ALA A 66 19.77 -44.51 -28.56
N ARG A 67 18.46 -44.81 -28.52
CA ARG A 67 17.89 -46.04 -29.11
C ARG A 67 17.99 -46.05 -30.64
N LEU A 68 17.81 -44.91 -31.29
CA LEU A 68 17.93 -44.77 -32.75
C LEU A 68 19.39 -44.90 -33.21
N LEU A 69 20.33 -44.29 -32.48
CA LEU A 69 21.77 -44.39 -32.77
C LEU A 69 22.32 -45.80 -32.53
N ALA A 70 21.80 -46.52 -31.52
CA ALA A 70 22.16 -47.92 -31.26
C ALA A 70 21.61 -48.89 -32.33
N ARG A 71 20.55 -48.52 -33.06
CA ARG A 71 19.94 -49.32 -34.14
C ARG A 71 20.35 -48.77 -35.51
N ARG A 72 21.59 -49.07 -35.95
CA ARG A 72 22.01 -48.93 -37.36
C ARG A 72 21.30 -49.94 -38.29
N ALA A 73 19.97 -49.90 -38.40
CA ALA A 73 19.21 -50.67 -39.39
C ALA A 73 17.91 -49.94 -39.80
N PRO A 74 17.52 -49.96 -41.08
CA PRO A 74 16.41 -49.15 -41.59
C PRO A 74 15.09 -49.92 -41.53
N VAL A 75 14.34 -49.85 -40.42
CA VAL A 75 12.86 -50.06 -40.46
C VAL A 75 12.17 -49.23 -39.35
N PRO A 76 11.24 -48.32 -39.68
CA PRO A 76 10.54 -47.48 -38.73
C PRO A 76 9.16 -48.07 -38.40
N ALA A 77 9.01 -48.73 -37.25
CA ALA A 77 7.68 -49.17 -36.78
C ALA A 77 7.36 -48.76 -35.32
N GLY A 78 8.36 -48.29 -34.56
CA GLY A 78 8.18 -47.84 -33.17
C GLY A 78 7.97 -46.34 -32.98
N GLY A 79 8.10 -45.53 -34.05
CA GLY A 79 8.08 -44.07 -33.95
C GLY A 79 6.74 -43.50 -33.49
N PHE A 80 5.63 -44.17 -33.80
CA PHE A 80 4.30 -43.66 -33.45
C PHE A 80 4.05 -43.68 -31.93
N ALA A 81 4.33 -44.77 -31.20
CA ALA A 81 4.07 -44.84 -29.76
C ALA A 81 4.94 -43.86 -28.93
N ALA A 82 6.18 -43.68 -29.36
CA ALA A 82 7.13 -42.76 -28.76
C ALA A 82 6.70 -41.30 -29.00
N LEU A 83 6.34 -40.97 -30.25
CA LEU A 83 5.80 -39.66 -30.63
C LEU A 83 4.50 -39.32 -29.88
N HIS A 84 3.60 -40.28 -29.69
CA HIS A 84 2.38 -40.09 -28.88
C HIS A 84 2.70 -39.79 -27.41
N SER A 85 3.76 -40.39 -26.85
CA SER A 85 4.16 -40.17 -25.46
C SER A 85 4.77 -38.78 -25.27
N VAL A 86 5.60 -38.33 -26.21
CA VAL A 86 6.16 -36.97 -26.23
C VAL A 86 5.06 -35.93 -26.42
N LEU A 87 4.14 -36.15 -27.37
CA LEU A 87 3.01 -35.26 -27.62
C LEU A 87 2.06 -35.17 -26.43
N TYR A 88 1.80 -36.29 -25.74
CA TYR A 88 1.00 -36.28 -24.52
C TYR A 88 1.67 -35.47 -23.40
N LEU A 89 2.98 -35.65 -23.19
CA LEU A 89 3.73 -34.86 -22.22
C LEU A 89 3.67 -33.37 -22.56
N LEU A 90 3.90 -33.01 -23.84
CA LEU A 90 3.76 -31.65 -24.35
C LEU A 90 2.38 -31.06 -24.09
N ALA A 91 1.30 -31.82 -24.35
CA ALA A 91 -0.05 -31.37 -24.08
C ALA A 91 -0.29 -31.12 -22.59
N VAL A 92 0.18 -32.00 -21.71
CA VAL A 92 0.05 -31.85 -20.25
C VAL A 92 0.87 -30.67 -19.73
N GLY A 93 2.11 -30.49 -20.21
CA GLY A 93 2.97 -29.36 -19.84
C GLY A 93 2.38 -28.03 -20.29
N LEU A 94 1.87 -27.95 -21.52
CA LEU A 94 1.21 -26.75 -22.04
C LEU A 94 -0.07 -26.44 -21.24
N PHE A 95 -0.87 -27.45 -20.92
CA PHE A 95 -2.05 -27.29 -20.08
C PHE A 95 -1.68 -26.73 -18.70
N PHE A 96 -0.61 -27.25 -18.08
CA PHE A 96 -0.14 -26.76 -16.79
C PHE A 96 0.31 -25.29 -16.85
N VAL A 97 1.11 -24.92 -17.85
CA VAL A 97 1.54 -23.52 -18.05
C VAL A 97 0.33 -22.61 -18.26
N ALA A 98 -0.64 -23.03 -19.07
CA ALA A 98 -1.88 -22.29 -19.27
C ALA A 98 -2.68 -22.12 -17.97
N ALA A 99 -2.73 -23.15 -17.12
CA ALA A 99 -3.41 -23.08 -15.82
C ALA A 99 -2.73 -22.10 -14.86
N VAL A 100 -1.39 -22.15 -14.74
CA VAL A 100 -0.63 -21.20 -13.90
C VAL A 100 -0.82 -19.77 -14.40
N PHE A 101 -0.70 -19.56 -15.72
CA PHE A 101 -0.91 -18.26 -16.34
C PHE A 101 -2.31 -17.71 -16.08
N ALA A 102 -3.35 -18.56 -16.17
CA ALA A 102 -4.72 -18.17 -15.87
C ALA A 102 -4.88 -17.76 -14.39
N ILE A 103 -4.27 -18.49 -13.45
CA ILE A 103 -4.27 -18.13 -12.02
C ILE A 103 -3.61 -16.77 -11.80
N GLU A 104 -2.46 -16.52 -12.44
CA GLU A 104 -1.71 -15.27 -12.31
C GLU A 104 -2.49 -14.07 -12.88
N ILE A 105 -3.19 -14.24 -14.00
CA ILE A 105 -4.10 -13.23 -14.54
C ILE A 105 -5.21 -12.91 -13.54
N VAL A 106 -5.85 -13.92 -12.97
CA VAL A 106 -6.94 -13.74 -12.00
C VAL A 106 -6.43 -12.98 -10.77
N GLU A 107 -5.23 -13.31 -10.29
CA GLU A 107 -4.65 -12.66 -9.12
C GLU A 107 -4.27 -11.20 -9.40
N THR A 108 -3.69 -10.93 -10.57
CA THR A 108 -3.37 -9.57 -11.02
C THR A 108 -4.64 -8.73 -11.16
N HIS A 109 -5.71 -9.31 -11.71
CA HIS A 109 -6.99 -8.63 -11.88
C HIS A 109 -7.62 -8.22 -10.54
N LYS A 110 -7.58 -9.10 -9.53
CA LYS A 110 -8.05 -8.76 -8.17
C LYS A 110 -7.26 -7.58 -7.59
N THR A 111 -5.93 -7.64 -7.67
CA THR A 111 -5.06 -6.56 -7.16
C THR A 111 -5.32 -5.24 -7.88
N ALA A 112 -5.40 -5.24 -9.21
CA ALA A 112 -5.73 -4.04 -10.00
C ALA A 112 -7.11 -3.46 -9.63
N GLY A 113 -8.10 -4.33 -9.40
CA GLY A 113 -9.44 -3.93 -8.95
C GLY A 113 -9.44 -3.22 -7.59
N VAL A 114 -8.64 -3.71 -6.64
CA VAL A 114 -8.46 -3.07 -5.32
C VAL A 114 -7.85 -1.68 -5.46
N ILE A 115 -6.73 -1.57 -6.18
CA ILE A 115 -6.03 -0.29 -6.40
C ILE A 115 -6.95 0.71 -7.09
N HIS A 116 -7.74 0.27 -8.07
CA HIS A 116 -8.72 1.13 -8.75
C HIS A 116 -9.77 1.67 -7.79
N LYS A 117 -10.36 0.81 -6.95
CA LYS A 117 -11.37 1.23 -5.96
C LYS A 117 -10.81 2.22 -4.94
N ILE A 118 -9.62 1.96 -4.41
CA ILE A 118 -8.96 2.83 -3.43
C ILE A 118 -8.61 4.17 -4.07
N THR A 119 -8.04 4.16 -5.28
CA THR A 119 -7.72 5.39 -6.02
C THR A 119 -8.97 6.22 -6.30
N ARG A 120 -10.08 5.57 -6.68
CA ARG A 120 -11.37 6.25 -6.82
C ARG A 120 -11.83 6.86 -5.49
N GLY A 121 -11.75 6.12 -4.38
CA GLY A 121 -12.08 6.64 -3.05
C GLY A 121 -11.24 7.86 -2.66
N LEU A 122 -9.94 7.83 -2.94
CA LEU A 122 -9.05 8.98 -2.72
C LEU A 122 -9.42 10.19 -3.59
N ARG A 123 -9.83 9.98 -4.86
CA ARG A 123 -10.34 11.05 -5.71
C ARG A 123 -11.67 11.62 -5.19
N GLU A 124 -12.52 10.80 -4.60
CA GLU A 124 -13.75 11.26 -3.95
C GLU A 124 -13.44 12.15 -2.73
N LEU A 125 -12.47 11.75 -1.89
CA LEU A 125 -11.96 12.58 -0.80
C LEU A 125 -11.37 13.90 -1.30
N GLN A 126 -10.54 13.86 -2.35
CA GLN A 126 -9.96 15.06 -2.97
C GLN A 126 -11.05 16.03 -3.48
N ALA A 127 -12.19 15.49 -3.95
CA ALA A 127 -13.34 16.26 -4.39
C ALA A 127 -14.23 16.78 -3.23
N GLY A 128 -13.82 16.62 -1.97
CA GLY A 128 -14.56 17.07 -0.80
C GLY A 128 -15.68 16.12 -0.36
N ARG A 129 -15.75 14.89 -0.88
CA ARG A 129 -16.71 13.87 -0.41
C ARG A 129 -16.13 13.12 0.79
N TRP A 130 -16.13 13.78 1.95
CA TRP A 130 -15.57 13.27 3.22
C TRP A 130 -16.32 12.07 3.82
N ALA A 131 -17.45 11.66 3.24
CA ALA A 131 -18.20 10.46 3.63
C ALA A 131 -17.94 9.24 2.73
N ALA A 132 -16.94 9.32 1.82
CA ALA A 132 -16.61 8.23 0.92
C ALA A 132 -16.28 6.94 1.70
N ARG A 133 -16.72 5.79 1.16
CA ARG A 133 -16.38 4.47 1.70
C ARG A 133 -15.99 3.55 0.56
N VAL A 134 -15.02 2.70 0.82
CA VAL A 134 -14.61 1.65 -0.11
C VAL A 134 -15.01 0.30 0.47
N THR A 135 -15.49 -0.58 -0.40
CA THR A 135 -15.77 -1.98 -0.06
C THR A 135 -15.15 -2.89 -1.11
N LEU A 136 -14.23 -3.75 -0.68
CA LEU A 136 -13.59 -4.76 -1.52
C LEU A 136 -14.42 -6.05 -1.48
N ARG A 137 -14.30 -6.90 -2.50
CA ARG A 137 -14.99 -8.21 -2.52
C ARG A 137 -14.33 -9.15 -1.51
N ARG A 138 -15.04 -10.18 -1.06
CA ARG A 138 -14.57 -11.12 -0.02
C ARG A 138 -13.20 -11.75 -0.33
N HIS A 139 -12.92 -12.01 -1.60
CA HIS A 139 -11.70 -12.67 -2.08
C HIS A 139 -10.73 -11.71 -2.78
N ASP A 140 -10.95 -10.40 -2.68
CA ASP A 140 -9.98 -9.41 -3.14
C ASP A 140 -8.79 -9.37 -2.16
N ASN A 141 -7.62 -9.03 -2.68
CA ASN A 141 -6.41 -8.85 -1.87
C ASN A 141 -6.47 -7.55 -1.04
N PHE A 142 -5.60 -7.43 -0.04
CA PHE A 142 -5.41 -6.20 0.75
C PHE A 142 -6.67 -5.68 1.47
N LYS A 143 -7.39 -6.58 2.16
CA LYS A 143 -8.56 -6.20 2.97
C LYS A 143 -8.27 -5.17 4.05
N GLU A 144 -7.07 -5.20 4.61
CA GLU A 144 -6.56 -4.17 5.51
C GLU A 144 -6.56 -2.76 4.90
N MET A 145 -6.40 -2.62 3.57
CA MET A 145 -6.44 -1.33 2.90
C MET A 145 -7.86 -0.75 2.86
N GLU A 146 -8.89 -1.60 2.76
CA GLU A 146 -10.29 -1.21 2.92
C GLU A 146 -10.55 -0.65 4.32
N GLU A 147 -10.09 -1.37 5.33
CA GLU A 147 -10.25 -0.99 6.74
C GLU A 147 -9.53 0.31 7.04
N ALA A 148 -8.26 0.43 6.64
CA ALA A 148 -7.45 1.63 6.83
C ALA A 148 -8.06 2.85 6.12
N PHE A 149 -8.49 2.69 4.86
CA PHE A 149 -9.15 3.78 4.11
C PHE A 149 -10.43 4.25 4.80
N ASN A 150 -11.29 3.30 5.21
CA ASN A 150 -12.56 3.62 5.86
C ASN A 150 -12.34 4.21 7.26
N ALA A 151 -11.33 3.76 8.00
CA ALA A 151 -10.94 4.32 9.30
C ALA A 151 -10.46 5.77 9.15
N ALA A 152 -9.58 6.04 8.17
CA ALA A 152 -9.11 7.39 7.88
C ALA A 152 -10.26 8.33 7.50
N THR A 153 -11.18 7.85 6.65
CA THR A 153 -12.33 8.65 6.22
C THR A 153 -13.31 8.92 7.36
N ARG A 154 -13.50 7.95 8.27
CA ARG A 154 -14.28 8.15 9.51
C ARG A 154 -13.64 9.23 10.39
N ALA A 155 -12.34 9.13 10.66
CA ALA A 155 -11.65 10.12 11.48
C ALA A 155 -11.72 11.54 10.88
N LEU A 156 -11.60 11.67 9.55
CA LEU A 156 -11.78 12.95 8.86
C LEU A 156 -13.21 13.49 9.03
N ARG A 157 -14.21 12.61 8.89
CA ARG A 157 -15.61 12.99 9.07
C ARG A 157 -15.90 13.42 10.51
N ASP A 158 -15.44 12.67 11.49
CA ASP A 158 -15.67 12.97 12.91
C ASP A 158 -15.07 14.35 13.25
N GLN A 159 -13.86 14.63 12.74
CA GLN A 159 -13.24 15.94 12.87
C GLN A 159 -14.07 17.07 12.22
N LEU A 160 -14.63 16.83 11.03
CA LEU A 160 -15.51 17.80 10.36
C LEU A 160 -16.80 18.03 11.16
N ASP A 161 -17.40 16.98 11.70
CA ASP A 161 -18.61 17.07 12.51
C ASP A 161 -18.35 17.86 13.80
N ASP A 162 -17.18 17.68 14.44
CA ASP A 162 -16.75 18.48 15.59
C ASP A 162 -16.53 19.97 15.25
N ASP A 163 -15.92 20.25 14.10
CA ASP A 163 -15.75 21.64 13.65
C ASP A 163 -17.11 22.31 13.37
N LEU A 164 -18.03 21.60 12.73
CA LEU A 164 -19.39 22.10 12.47
C LEU A 164 -20.14 22.41 13.75
N ARG A 165 -20.02 21.55 14.78
CA ARG A 165 -20.59 21.80 16.11
C ARG A 165 -19.98 23.04 16.76
N GLY A 166 -18.66 23.21 16.67
CA GLY A 166 -17.98 24.42 17.17
C GLY A 166 -18.46 25.70 16.47
N LEU A 167 -18.62 25.66 15.15
CA LEU A 167 -19.16 26.80 14.38
C LEU A 167 -20.61 27.12 14.76
N GLN A 168 -21.45 26.10 14.98
CA GLN A 168 -22.82 26.29 15.47
C GLN A 168 -22.85 26.91 16.88
N GLY A 169 -21.93 26.51 17.76
CA GLY A 169 -21.76 27.11 19.09
C GLY A 169 -21.43 28.61 19.01
N ILE A 170 -20.46 28.96 18.17
CA ILE A 170 -20.08 30.36 17.92
C ILE A 170 -21.25 31.16 17.32
N GLU A 171 -21.97 30.60 16.34
CA GLU A 171 -23.13 31.26 15.75
C GLU A 171 -24.20 31.57 16.83
N GLY A 172 -24.45 30.62 17.74
CA GLY A 172 -25.34 30.82 18.88
C GLY A 172 -24.89 31.97 19.80
N GLN A 173 -23.60 32.01 20.15
CA GLN A 173 -23.04 33.08 20.98
C GLN A 173 -23.09 34.45 20.30
N VAL A 174 -22.83 34.53 18.99
CA VAL A 174 -22.92 35.77 18.22
C VAL A 174 -24.36 36.28 18.18
N ARG A 175 -25.37 35.39 18.08
CA ARG A 175 -26.78 35.79 18.16
C ARG A 175 -27.16 36.33 19.53
N LEU A 176 -26.63 35.75 20.62
CA LEU A 176 -26.85 36.26 21.98
C LEU A 176 -26.16 37.60 22.19
N LEU A 177 -24.93 37.75 21.72
CA LEU A 177 -24.18 39.00 21.72
C LEU A 177 -24.96 40.13 21.05
N ALA A 178 -25.54 39.88 19.87
CA ALA A 178 -26.35 40.86 19.16
C ALA A 178 -27.56 41.31 19.98
N ARG A 179 -28.24 40.36 20.64
CA ARG A 179 -29.40 40.66 21.51
C ARG A 179 -29.03 41.50 22.72
N GLU A 180 -27.90 41.22 23.38
CA GLU A 180 -27.43 42.03 24.53
C GLU A 180 -27.08 43.46 24.10
N PHE A 181 -26.51 43.61 22.90
CA PHE A 181 -26.22 44.91 22.33
C PHE A 181 -27.50 45.71 22.03
N GLU A 182 -28.50 45.05 21.43
CA GLU A 182 -29.83 45.63 21.17
C GLU A 182 -30.58 45.99 22.46
N ALA A 183 -30.41 45.20 23.53
CA ALA A 183 -30.98 45.46 24.85
C ALA A 183 -30.29 46.62 25.60
N GLY A 184 -29.23 47.22 25.04
CA GLY A 184 -28.50 48.31 25.67
C GLY A 184 -27.61 47.86 26.83
N ASN A 185 -27.19 46.58 26.86
CA ASN A 185 -26.27 46.03 27.86
C ASN A 185 -24.85 45.85 27.27
N PRO A 186 -24.05 46.92 27.20
CA PRO A 186 -22.71 46.85 26.59
C PRO A 186 -21.74 45.96 27.36
N GLU A 187 -21.89 45.83 28.69
CA GLU A 187 -21.02 44.99 29.51
C GLU A 187 -21.27 43.51 29.23
N GLY A 188 -22.53 43.08 29.18
CA GLY A 188 -22.90 41.72 28.80
C GLY A 188 -22.42 41.35 27.39
N ALA A 189 -22.60 42.28 26.45
CA ALA A 189 -22.11 42.13 25.08
C ALA A 189 -20.57 41.99 25.03
N LEU A 190 -19.82 42.80 25.77
CA LEU A 190 -18.35 42.70 25.80
C LEU A 190 -17.86 41.34 26.35
N VAL A 191 -18.55 40.78 27.35
CA VAL A 191 -18.24 39.45 27.88
C VAL A 191 -18.45 38.37 26.81
N MET A 192 -19.59 38.38 26.11
CA MET A 192 -19.87 37.41 25.05
C MET A 192 -18.91 37.55 23.87
N LEU A 193 -18.53 38.77 23.49
CA LEU A 193 -17.55 39.01 22.43
C LEU A 193 -16.19 38.40 22.76
N ARG A 194 -15.73 38.54 24.01
CA ARG A 194 -14.48 37.90 24.47
C ARG A 194 -14.57 36.38 24.43
N GLN A 195 -15.72 35.82 24.79
CA GLN A 195 -15.97 34.37 24.73
C GLN A 195 -15.90 33.84 23.29
N VAL A 196 -16.59 34.51 22.35
CA VAL A 196 -16.53 34.18 20.92
C VAL A 196 -15.09 34.26 20.38
N ALA A 197 -14.36 35.32 20.74
CA ALA A 197 -12.97 35.49 20.31
C ALA A 197 -12.06 34.36 20.83
N ALA A 198 -12.23 33.97 22.10
CA ALA A 198 -11.48 32.86 22.70
C ALA A 198 -11.81 31.51 22.02
N GLU A 199 -13.07 31.25 21.71
CA GLU A 199 -13.49 30.01 21.05
C GLU A 199 -12.96 29.92 19.60
N LEU A 200 -13.00 31.03 18.85
CA LEU A 200 -12.40 31.13 17.53
C LEU A 200 -10.89 30.92 17.55
N GLN A 201 -10.18 31.49 18.54
CA GLN A 201 -8.76 31.25 18.72
C GLN A 201 -8.48 29.77 19.01
N GLY A 202 -9.28 29.13 19.88
CA GLY A 202 -9.16 27.70 20.16
C GLY A 202 -9.38 26.83 18.92
N LEU A 203 -10.38 27.13 18.08
CA LEU A 203 -10.58 26.44 16.81
C LEU A 203 -9.38 26.64 15.86
N ARG A 204 -8.85 27.86 15.77
CA ARG A 204 -7.70 28.17 14.93
C ARG A 204 -6.45 27.41 15.37
N GLU A 205 -6.18 27.35 16.67
CA GLU A 205 -5.05 26.62 17.23
C GLU A 205 -5.18 25.12 17.02
N ARG A 206 -6.37 24.53 17.25
CA ARG A 206 -6.62 23.12 16.93
C ARG A 206 -6.33 22.82 15.46
N LYS A 207 -6.83 23.66 14.54
CA LYS A 207 -6.56 23.51 13.10
C LYS A 207 -5.09 23.66 12.74
N ARG A 208 -4.38 24.59 13.37
CA ARG A 208 -2.95 24.78 13.18
C ARG A 208 -2.15 23.57 13.66
N ASN A 209 -2.47 23.05 14.85
CA ASN A 209 -1.79 21.89 15.42
C ASN A 209 -1.95 20.65 14.53
N LEU A 210 -3.11 20.46 13.90
CA LEU A 210 -3.33 19.38 12.93
C LEU A 210 -2.40 19.50 11.70
N LEU A 211 -2.12 20.72 11.22
CA LEU A 211 -1.20 20.95 10.11
C LEU A 211 0.28 20.75 10.52
N GLU A 212 0.66 21.16 11.73
CA GLU A 212 2.03 21.01 12.24
C GLU A 212 2.35 19.55 12.64
N SER A 213 1.34 18.76 13.02
CA SER A 213 1.47 17.34 13.32
C SER A 213 1.65 16.46 12.07
N ALA A 214 1.32 16.98 10.88
CA ALA A 214 1.54 16.29 9.62
C ALA A 214 3.02 16.42 9.23
N PRO A 215 3.80 15.32 9.10
CA PRO A 215 5.19 15.40 8.69
C PRO A 215 5.26 16.10 7.33
N SER A 216 6.02 17.20 7.26
CA SER A 216 6.13 17.99 6.03
C SER A 216 6.73 17.13 4.92
N ILE A 217 5.93 16.78 3.91
CA ILE A 217 6.38 16.07 2.70
C ILE A 217 7.37 16.93 1.88
N ALA A 218 7.54 18.21 2.24
CA ALA A 218 8.30 19.21 1.50
C ALA A 218 9.84 19.14 1.64
N SER A 219 10.42 18.31 2.52
CA SER A 219 11.89 18.29 2.72
C SER A 219 12.68 17.31 1.85
N GLU A 220 12.05 16.39 1.11
CA GLU A 220 12.78 15.41 0.27
C GLU A 220 13.03 15.88 -1.19
N ARG A 221 12.70 17.12 -1.57
CA ARG A 221 12.87 17.62 -2.97
C ARG A 221 14.05 18.57 -3.21
N LYS A 222 14.97 18.70 -2.25
CA LYS A 222 16.23 19.44 -2.42
C LYS A 222 17.41 18.55 -2.06
N GLU A 223 17.76 17.65 -2.98
CA GLU A 223 19.09 17.03 -3.15
C GLU A 223 18.94 16.02 -4.30
N GLY A 224 18.85 16.56 -5.51
CA GLY A 224 18.99 15.84 -6.77
C GLY A 224 20.06 16.54 -7.59
#